data_AF-A0A0S3U3R4-F1
#
_entry.id   AF-A0A0S3U3R4-F1
#
_cell.length_a   1.000
_cell.length_b   1.000
_cell.length_c   1.000
_cell.angle_alpha   90.00
_cell.angle_beta   90.00
_cell.angle_gamma   90.00
#
_symmetry.space_group_name_H-M   'P 1'
#
loop_
_entity.id
_entity.type
_entity.pdbx_description
1 polymer ?
#
loop_
_entity_poly.entity_id
_entity_poly.type
_entity_poly.pdbx_seq_one_letter_code
_entity_poly.pdbx_strand_id
1 'polypeptide(L)'
;MPRQKRSSQVLTKAEIRIAGLNAIDPNLDFGKDRSVFQLVLLSNKLRSKLTALNEAVAVADATRNEVEELEKQVQQLSDQLLTGVGFEYGKDSQEYKTAGGVRIRDRVRKSIKTRLKNANTPDAVEKAETN
;
A
#
# COMPACT_ATOMS: atom_id res chain seq x y z
N MET A 1 -6.33 0.86 -2.29
CA MET A 1 -7.70 1.06 -1.77
C MET A 1 -7.66 2.14 -0.70
N PRO A 2 -8.62 3.08 -0.68
CA PRO A 2 -8.63 4.16 0.31
C PRO A 2 -8.75 3.57 1.72
N ARG A 3 -7.96 4.08 2.67
CA ARG A 3 -8.02 3.61 4.06
C ARG A 3 -9.37 4.01 4.66
N GLN A 4 -9.99 3.09 5.41
CA GLN A 4 -11.25 3.40 6.09
C GLN A 4 -11.02 4.46 7.17
N LYS A 5 -11.81 5.55 7.11
CA LYS A 5 -11.81 6.58 8.14
C LYS A 5 -12.30 5.97 9.46
N ARG A 6 -11.64 6.32 10.56
CA ARG A 6 -11.93 5.74 11.87
C ARG A 6 -13.15 6.43 12.47
N SER A 7 -14.17 5.64 12.83
CA SER A 7 -15.28 6.07 13.68
C SER A 7 -15.12 5.46 15.07
N SER A 8 -15.71 6.09 16.10
CA SER A 8 -15.60 5.59 17.47
C SER A 8 -16.98 5.44 18.09
N GLN A 9 -17.33 4.20 18.47
CA GLN A 9 -18.58 3.90 19.17
C GLN A 9 -18.61 4.49 20.58
N VAL A 10 -17.43 4.68 21.19
CA VAL A 10 -17.29 5.27 22.51
C VAL A 10 -17.78 6.71 22.53
N LEU A 11 -17.47 7.50 21.49
CA LEU A 11 -17.96 8.88 21.35
C LEU A 11 -19.49 8.93 21.27
N THR A 12 -20.09 8.08 20.43
CA THR A 12 -21.55 7.99 20.29
C THR A 12 -22.22 7.63 21.63
N LYS A 13 -21.66 6.66 22.36
CA LYS A 13 -22.15 6.31 23.70
C LYS A 13 -21.98 7.45 24.71
N ALA A 14 -20.89 8.21 24.62
CA ALA A 14 -20.66 9.35 25.50
C ALA A 14 -21.66 10.49 25.23
N GLU A 15 -21.95 10.81 23.96
CA GLU A 15 -22.93 11.82 23.57
C GLU A 15 -24.35 11.49 24.06
N ILE A 16 -24.78 10.23 23.90
CA ILE A 16 -26.09 9.76 24.42
C ILE A 16 -26.15 9.89 25.94
N ARG A 17 -25.07 9.54 26.66
CA ARG A 17 -25.01 9.68 28.12
C ARG A 17 -25.01 11.14 28.57
N ILE A 18 -24.28 12.02 27.88
CA ILE A 18 -24.30 13.47 28.16
C ILE A 18 -25.72 14.00 28.03
N ALA A 19 -26.44 13.64 26.96
CA ALA A 19 -27.84 14.05 26.79
C ALA A 19 -28.74 13.55 27.94
N GLY A 20 -28.57 12.29 28.36
CA GLY A 20 -29.30 11.73 29.50
C GLY A 20 -28.98 12.41 30.83
N LEU A 21 -27.71 12.73 31.09
CA LEU A 21 -27.27 13.41 32.32
C LEU A 21 -27.78 14.86 32.36
N ASN A 22 -27.73 15.58 31.24
CA ASN A 22 -28.26 16.93 31.12
C ASN A 22 -29.77 17.02 31.36
N ALA A 23 -30.52 15.97 31.03
CA ALA A 23 -31.96 15.90 31.29
C ALA A 23 -32.28 15.72 32.78
N ILE A 24 -31.35 15.19 33.58
CA ILE A 24 -31.50 15.01 35.02
C ILE A 24 -31.09 16.30 35.74
N ASP A 25 -29.84 16.73 35.56
CA ASP A 25 -29.30 17.95 36.11
C ASP A 25 -28.09 18.42 35.25
N PRO A 26 -28.16 19.60 34.61
CA PRO A 26 -27.07 20.15 33.81
C PRO A 26 -25.77 20.39 34.58
N ASN A 27 -25.83 20.59 35.91
CA ASN A 27 -24.68 20.94 36.74
C ASN A 27 -24.23 19.78 37.64
N LEU A 28 -24.59 18.54 37.27
CA LEU A 28 -24.27 17.35 38.05
C LEU A 28 -22.75 17.17 38.19
N ASP A 29 -22.29 17.27 39.43
CA ASP A 29 -20.89 17.10 39.82
C ASP A 29 -20.77 16.13 41.01
N PHE A 30 -19.98 15.06 40.82
CA PHE A 30 -19.67 14.08 41.86
C PHE A 30 -18.28 14.31 42.48
N GLY A 31 -17.63 15.44 42.17
CA GLY A 31 -16.31 15.84 42.64
C GLY A 31 -15.15 15.06 41.99
N LYS A 32 -13.92 15.58 42.19
CA LYS A 32 -12.64 14.97 41.74
C LYS A 32 -12.66 14.53 40.26
N ASP A 33 -13.18 15.37 39.36
CA ASP A 33 -13.22 15.17 37.90
C ASP A 33 -14.40 14.34 37.35
N ARG A 34 -15.33 13.91 38.21
CA ARG A 34 -16.56 13.22 37.78
C ARG A 34 -17.71 14.19 37.63
N SER A 35 -17.60 15.09 36.64
CA SER A 35 -18.67 16.01 36.28
C SER A 35 -19.08 15.85 34.82
N VAL A 36 -20.30 16.27 34.51
CA VAL A 36 -20.79 16.33 33.13
C VAL A 36 -19.89 17.21 32.27
N PHE A 37 -19.40 18.32 32.83
CA PHE A 37 -18.45 19.21 32.17
C PHE A 37 -17.16 18.50 31.73
N GLN A 38 -16.55 17.70 32.62
CA GLN A 38 -15.33 16.95 32.28
C GLN A 38 -15.58 15.91 31.19
N LEU A 39 -16.73 15.24 31.24
CA LEU A 39 -17.13 14.28 30.20
C LEU A 39 -17.28 14.97 28.83
N VAL A 40 -17.90 16.15 28.79
CA VAL A 40 -18.03 16.96 27.57
C VAL A 40 -16.66 17.41 27.05
N LEU A 41 -15.79 17.88 27.94
CA LEU A 41 -14.44 18.32 27.58
C LEU A 41 -13.62 17.18 26.94
N LEU A 42 -13.62 16.00 27.57
CA LEU A 42 -12.92 14.82 27.05
C LEU A 42 -13.55 14.31 25.74
N SER A 43 -14.87 14.36 25.62
CA SER A 43 -15.59 14.00 24.39
C SER A 43 -15.16 14.90 23.22
N ASN A 44 -15.12 16.21 23.44
CA ASN A 44 -14.67 17.19 22.44
C ASN A 44 -13.19 17.00 22.07
N LYS A 45 -12.33 16.73 23.05
CA LYS A 45 -10.91 16.43 22.81
C LYS A 45 -10.72 15.15 21.99
N LEU A 46 -11.52 14.12 22.27
CA LEU A 46 -11.49 12.88 21.50
C LEU A 46 -11.98 13.11 20.07
N ARG A 47 -13.04 13.90 19.89
CA ARG A 47 -13.59 14.26 18.58
C ARG A 47 -12.55 15.01 17.73
N SER A 48 -11.87 16.01 18.28
CA SER A 48 -10.83 16.77 17.56
C SER A 48 -9.61 15.93 17.19
N LYS A 49 -9.21 14.98 18.06
CA LYS A 49 -8.12 14.05 17.73
C LYS A 49 -8.53 13.05 16.65
N LEU A 50 -9.79 12.61 16.64
CA LEU A 50 -10.31 11.70 15.63
C LEU A 50 -10.45 12.38 14.26
N THR A 51 -10.87 13.64 14.22
CA THR A 51 -10.88 14.42 12.96
C THR A 51 -9.47 14.63 12.41
N ALA A 52 -8.52 15.06 13.25
CA ALA A 52 -7.13 15.23 12.85
C ALA A 52 -6.49 13.92 12.35
N LEU A 53 -6.80 12.78 12.97
CA LEU A 53 -6.35 11.47 12.48
C LEU A 53 -6.92 11.16 11.10
N ASN A 54 -8.22 11.37 10.90
CA ASN A 54 -8.87 11.09 9.62
C ASN A 54 -8.38 12.02 8.50
N GLU A 55 -8.06 13.28 8.82
CA GLU A 55 -7.40 14.22 7.90
C GLU A 55 -6.00 13.74 7.53
N ALA A 56 -5.19 13.34 8.52
CA ALA A 56 -3.85 12.80 8.26
C ALA A 56 -3.89 11.54 7.38
N VAL A 57 -4.87 10.66 7.58
CA VAL A 57 -5.08 9.48 6.73
C VAL A 57 -5.43 9.89 5.30
N ALA A 58 -6.28 10.90 5.12
CA ALA A 58 -6.64 11.40 3.79
C ALA A 58 -5.44 12.02 3.05
N VAL A 59 -4.63 12.82 3.76
CA VAL A 59 -3.39 13.38 3.22
C VAL A 59 -2.41 12.26 2.84
N ALA A 60 -2.24 11.27 3.70
CA ALA A 60 -1.34 10.15 3.45
C ALA A 60 -1.82 9.24 2.30
N ASP A 61 -3.12 9.18 2.02
CA ASP A 61 -3.66 8.50 0.84
C ASP A 61 -3.42 9.32 -0.44
N ALA A 62 -3.55 10.65 -0.37
CA ALA A 62 -3.26 11.53 -1.50
C ALA A 62 -1.78 11.45 -1.91
N THR A 63 -0.86 11.59 -0.95
CA THR A 63 0.59 11.50 -1.22
C THR A 63 0.98 10.12 -1.76
N ARG A 64 0.33 9.06 -1.29
CA ARG A 64 0.54 7.71 -1.83
C ARG A 64 0.15 7.61 -3.30
N ASN A 65 -1.01 8.15 -3.67
CA ASN A 65 -1.45 8.12 -5.07
C ASN A 65 -0.50 8.91 -5.97
N GLU A 66 -0.01 10.07 -5.51
CA GLU A 66 0.98 10.87 -6.23
C GLU A 66 2.28 10.09 -6.46
N VAL A 67 2.76 9.34 -5.45
CA VAL A 67 3.93 8.47 -5.60
C VAL A 67 3.66 7.35 -6.60
N GLU A 68 2.52 6.66 -6.51
CA GLU A 68 2.16 5.59 -7.45
C GLU A 68 2.06 6.10 -8.91
N GLU A 69 1.57 7.33 -9.11
CA GLU A 69 1.55 7.98 -10.42
C GLU A 69 2.95 8.33 -10.94
N LEU A 70 3.80 8.89 -10.08
CA LEU A 70 5.19 9.22 -10.44
C LEU A 70 6.00 7.96 -10.73
N GLU A 71 5.85 6.90 -9.94
CA GLU A 71 6.48 5.60 -10.19
C GLU A 71 6.10 5.05 -11.57
N LYS A 72 4.82 5.15 -11.94
CA LYS A 72 4.34 4.74 -13.25
C LYS A 72 4.94 5.58 -14.38
N GLN A 73 5.05 6.89 -14.21
CA GLN A 73 5.67 7.78 -15.20
C GLN A 73 7.15 7.47 -15.38
N VAL A 74 7.90 7.28 -14.29
CA VAL A 74 9.31 6.91 -14.32
C VAL A 74 9.49 5.56 -15.00
N GLN A 75 8.65 4.58 -14.68
CA GLN A 75 8.68 3.27 -15.31
C GLN A 75 8.47 3.38 -16.83
N GLN A 76 7.43 4.10 -17.26
CA GLN A 76 7.16 4.30 -18.69
C GLN A 76 8.32 4.99 -19.42
N LEU A 77 8.90 6.04 -18.81
CA LEU A 77 10.05 6.73 -19.40
C LEU A 77 11.27 5.82 -19.47
N SER A 78 11.54 5.03 -18.42
CA SER A 78 12.66 4.08 -18.42
C SER A 78 12.51 3.00 -19.50
N ASP A 79 11.30 2.50 -19.70
CA ASP A 79 10.99 1.51 -20.75
C ASP A 79 11.16 2.11 -22.15
N GLN A 80 10.73 3.36 -22.34
CA GLN A 80 10.91 4.10 -23.59
C GLN A 80 12.40 4.34 -23.88
N LEU A 81 13.17 4.77 -22.90
CA LEU A 81 14.61 4.99 -23.03
C LEU A 81 15.34 3.69 -23.35
N LEU A 82 15.04 2.60 -22.64
CA LEU A 82 15.63 1.29 -22.93
C LEU A 82 15.28 0.84 -24.36
N THR A 83 14.04 1.04 -24.78
CA THR A 83 13.62 0.73 -26.15
C THR A 83 14.34 1.61 -27.19
N GLY A 84 14.56 2.89 -26.89
CA GLY A 84 15.34 3.81 -27.71
C GLY A 84 16.80 3.38 -27.88
N VAL A 85 17.47 2.97 -26.80
CA VAL A 85 18.82 2.39 -26.87
C VAL A 85 18.84 1.14 -27.74
N GLY A 86 17.83 0.28 -27.62
CA GLY A 86 17.68 -0.90 -28.47
C GLY A 86 17.36 -0.59 -29.93
N PHE A 87 16.78 0.57 -30.21
CA PHE A 87 16.54 1.06 -31.57
C PHE A 87 17.80 1.63 -32.21
N GLU A 88 18.59 2.41 -31.47
CA GLU A 88 19.79 3.08 -31.97
C GLU A 88 21.01 2.14 -32.09
N TYR A 89 21.31 1.37 -31.04
CA TYR A 89 22.47 0.48 -31.00
C TYR A 89 22.14 -0.97 -31.34
N GLY A 90 20.85 -1.33 -31.39
CA GLY A 90 20.38 -2.68 -31.59
C GLY A 90 20.26 -3.50 -30.29
N LYS A 91 19.28 -4.40 -30.24
CA LYS A 91 18.94 -5.19 -29.04
C LYS A 91 19.96 -6.27 -28.65
N ASP A 92 21.00 -6.49 -29.46
CA ASP A 92 22.05 -7.50 -29.22
C ASP A 92 23.41 -6.88 -28.85
N SER A 93 23.45 -5.54 -28.75
CA SER A 93 24.63 -4.72 -28.53
C SER A 93 25.10 -4.73 -27.08
N GLN A 94 26.31 -4.20 -26.86
CA GLN A 94 26.87 -4.11 -25.50
C GLN A 94 26.12 -3.05 -24.69
N GLU A 95 25.78 -1.96 -25.34
CA GLU A 95 25.10 -0.76 -24.86
C GLU A 95 23.69 -1.08 -24.32
N TYR A 96 22.96 -1.94 -25.03
CA TYR A 96 21.64 -2.40 -24.58
C TYR A 96 21.73 -3.23 -23.29
N LYS A 97 22.79 -4.02 -23.11
CA LYS A 97 23.04 -4.77 -21.87
C LYS A 97 23.44 -3.85 -20.72
N THR A 98 24.28 -2.84 -20.99
CA THR A 98 24.69 -1.86 -19.98
C THR A 98 23.54 -0.97 -19.53
N ALA A 99 22.58 -0.69 -20.42
CA ALA A 99 21.33 0.01 -20.08
C ALA A 99 20.34 -0.84 -19.26
N GLY A 100 20.70 -2.08 -18.90
CA GLY A 100 19.86 -2.98 -18.10
C GLY A 100 18.98 -3.93 -18.93
N GLY A 101 19.06 -3.88 -20.26
CA GLY A 101 18.37 -4.81 -21.15
C GLY A 101 19.04 -6.19 -21.18
N VAL A 102 18.28 -7.22 -21.58
CA VAL A 102 18.84 -8.56 -21.86
C VAL A 102 18.99 -8.72 -23.36
N ARG A 103 20.21 -9.02 -23.83
CA ARG A 103 20.48 -9.29 -25.24
C ARG A 103 19.63 -10.41 -25.78
N ILE A 104 19.26 -10.34 -27.06
CA ILE A 104 18.45 -11.38 -27.72
C ILE A 104 19.15 -12.73 -27.63
N ARG A 105 20.47 -12.77 -27.85
CA ARG A 105 21.28 -13.99 -27.76
C ARG A 105 21.46 -14.53 -26.34
N ASP A 106 21.48 -13.65 -25.34
CA ASP A 106 21.60 -14.05 -23.92
C ASP A 106 20.23 -14.43 -23.32
N ARG A 107 19.12 -14.12 -24.02
CA ARG A 107 17.75 -14.31 -23.52
C ARG A 107 17.29 -15.77 -23.62
N VAL A 108 17.28 -16.46 -22.48
CA VAL A 108 16.70 -17.80 -22.37
C VAL A 108 15.16 -17.73 -22.37
N ARG A 109 14.52 -18.26 -23.42
CA ARG A 109 13.05 -18.31 -23.56
C ARG A 109 12.43 -19.23 -22.50
N LYS A 110 11.24 -18.86 -22.00
CA LYS A 110 10.53 -19.62 -20.94
C LYS A 110 10.29 -21.09 -21.30
N SER A 111 9.98 -21.40 -22.56
CA SER A 111 9.80 -22.76 -23.08
C SER A 111 11.09 -23.61 -23.02
N ILE A 112 12.25 -22.98 -23.19
CA ILE A 112 13.56 -23.64 -23.06
C ILE A 112 13.85 -23.88 -21.57
N LYS A 113 13.55 -22.91 -20.71
CA LYS A 113 13.69 -23.09 -19.25
C LYS A 113 12.83 -24.24 -18.73
N THR A 114 11.57 -24.36 -19.17
CA THR A 114 10.69 -25.46 -18.76
C THR A 114 11.17 -26.81 -19.29
N ARG A 115 11.67 -26.89 -20.53
CA ARG A 115 12.28 -28.12 -21.06
C ARG A 115 13.53 -28.54 -20.30
N LEU A 116 14.43 -27.60 -20.03
CA LEU A 116 15.65 -27.87 -19.23
C LEU A 116 15.30 -28.31 -17.81
N LYS A 117 14.27 -27.70 -17.20
CA LYS A 117 13.80 -28.09 -15.86
C LYS A 117 13.21 -29.50 -15.84
N ASN A 118 12.44 -29.88 -16.86
CA ASN A 118 11.85 -31.22 -16.98
C ASN A 118 12.85 -32.29 -17.43
N ALA A 119 13.93 -31.91 -18.11
CA ALA A 119 15.05 -32.81 -18.42
C ALA A 119 15.88 -33.15 -17.18
N ASN A 120 15.90 -32.24 -16.18
CA ASN A 120 16.63 -32.41 -14.93
C ASN A 120 15.76 -32.98 -13.78
N THR A 121 14.51 -33.39 -14.04
CA THR A 121 13.68 -34.08 -13.04
C THR A 121 14.04 -35.58 -12.97
N PRO A 122 14.18 -36.17 -11.77
CA PRO A 122 14.69 -37.53 -11.58
C PRO A 122 13.92 -38.61 -12.36
N ASP A 123 12.59 -38.47 -12.51
CA ASP A 123 11.73 -39.42 -13.24
C ASP A 123 12.02 -39.54 -14.75
N ALA A 124 12.75 -38.58 -15.35
CA ALA A 124 13.12 -38.58 -16.77
C ALA A 124 14.54 -39.11 -17.03
N VAL A 125 15.42 -39.08 -16.03
CA VAL A 125 16.82 -39.54 -16.15
C VAL A 125 16.88 -41.08 -16.11
N GLU A 126 16.03 -41.72 -15.30
CA GLU A 126 15.96 -43.19 -15.16
C GLU A 126 15.48 -43.91 -16.45
N LYS A 127 14.73 -43.22 -17.32
CA LYS A 127 14.29 -43.75 -18.62
C LYS A 127 15.33 -43.64 -19.74
N ALA A 128 16.41 -42.88 -19.53
CA ALA A 128 17.48 -42.70 -20.51
C ALA A 128 18.63 -43.70 -20.34
N GLU A 129 18.73 -44.36 -19.17
CA GLU A 129 19.82 -45.30 -18.84
C GLU A 129 19.49 -46.78 -19.13
N THR A 130 18.30 -47.07 -19.66
CA THR A 130 17.80 -48.45 -19.88
C THR A 130 17.65 -48.86 -21.36
N ASN A 131 18.29 -48.16 -22.31
CA ASN A 131 18.42 -48.60 -23.71
C ASN A 131 19.85 -48.53 -24.21
#